data_AF-A0A2S2Q243-F1
#
_entry.id   AF-A0A2S2Q243-F1
#
_cell.length_a   1.000
_cell.length_b   1.000
_cell.length_c   1.000
_cell.angle_alpha   90.00
_cell.angle_beta   90.00
_cell.angle_gamma   90.00
#
_symmetry.space_group_name_H-M   'P 1'
#
loop_
_entity.id
_entity.type
_entity.pdbx_description
1 polymer ?
#
loop_
_entity_poly.entity_id
_entity_poly.type
_entity_poly.pdbx_seq_one_letter_code
_entity_poly.pdbx_strand_id
1 'polypeptide(L)'
;RTYGVLIMLCNSCNEDIIDDDALNCLICNEFYHFNCMAMTEVNFRKMSKANRLKWSRVKCKIDLNTISQSPRKNSQKKNFVANNFTADYNLKDLTDSVNFMSNKFDNLGE
;
A
#
# COMPACT_ATOMS: atom_id res chain seq x y z
N ARG A 1 15.36 -23.62 30.92
CA ARG A 1 15.17 -23.62 29.45
C ARG A 1 14.46 -22.34 29.09
N THR A 2 15.20 -21.29 28.73
CA THR A 2 14.61 -20.09 28.12
C THR A 2 14.21 -20.46 26.71
N TYR A 3 12.91 -20.58 26.45
CA TYR A 3 12.41 -20.63 25.08
C TYR A 3 12.68 -19.24 24.50
N GLY A 4 13.77 -19.10 23.74
CA GLY A 4 14.04 -17.88 22.98
C GLY A 4 12.98 -17.77 21.91
N VAL A 5 11.95 -16.98 22.16
CA VAL A 5 10.97 -16.61 21.14
C VAL A 5 11.73 -15.78 20.11
N LEU A 6 11.76 -16.25 18.86
CA LEU A 6 12.27 -15.43 17.76
C LEU A 6 11.24 -14.33 17.51
N ILE A 7 11.60 -13.10 17.87
CA ILE A 7 10.74 -11.94 17.68
C ILE A 7 11.04 -11.35 16.30
N MET A 8 10.02 -11.25 15.46
CA MET A 8 10.09 -10.50 14.20
C MET A 8 9.63 -9.07 14.45
N LEU A 9 10.42 -8.06 14.07
CA LEU A 9 10.05 -6.65 14.26
C LEU A 9 9.53 -6.04 12.96
N CYS A 10 8.49 -5.21 13.07
CA CYS A 10 7.94 -4.46 11.95
C CYS A 10 8.82 -3.28 11.60
N ASN A 11 9.30 -3.20 10.36
CA ASN A 11 10.16 -2.11 9.91
C ASN A 11 9.44 -0.76 9.76
N SER A 12 8.13 -0.70 9.96
CA SER A 12 7.35 0.55 9.90
C SER A 12 7.15 1.18 11.29
N CYS A 13 6.81 0.37 12.30
CA CYS A 13 6.53 0.85 13.66
C CYS A 13 7.54 0.38 14.72
N ASN A 14 8.48 -0.50 14.37
CA ASN A 14 9.45 -1.13 15.25
C ASN A 14 8.86 -1.98 16.38
N GLU A 15 7.60 -2.37 16.27
CA GLU A 15 6.92 -3.25 17.22
C GLU A 15 6.98 -4.72 16.79
N ASP A 16 6.78 -5.61 17.76
CA ASP A 16 6.75 -7.06 17.57
C ASP A 16 5.62 -7.48 16.61
N ILE A 17 5.95 -8.42 15.72
CA ILE A 17 5.01 -9.07 14.82
C ILE A 17 4.74 -10.49 15.31
N ILE A 18 3.46 -10.84 15.38
CA ILE A 18 3.01 -12.23 15.55
C ILE A 18 3.19 -12.94 14.20
N ASP A 19 3.85 -14.10 14.17
CA ASP A 19 4.21 -14.83 12.94
C ASP A 19 3.08 -14.92 11.89
N ASP A 20 1.83 -15.11 12.34
CA ASP A 20 0.66 -15.24 11.47
C ASP A 20 0.22 -13.95 10.77
N ASP A 21 0.64 -12.79 11.28
CA ASP A 21 0.31 -11.44 10.77
C ASP A 21 1.46 -10.77 10.02
N ALA A 22 2.55 -11.51 9.79
CA ALA A 22 3.73 -11.00 9.10
C ALA A 22 3.56 -10.95 7.58
N LEU A 23 3.93 -9.80 7.00
CA LEU A 23 4.20 -9.65 5.58
C LEU A 23 5.71 -9.50 5.36
N ASN A 24 6.27 -10.35 4.50
CA ASN A 24 7.65 -10.26 4.08
C ASN A 24 7.72 -9.66 2.66
N CYS A 25 8.43 -8.55 2.50
CA CYS A 25 8.64 -7.94 1.19
C CYS A 25 9.73 -8.68 0.41
N LEU A 26 9.39 -9.30 -0.73
CA LEU A 26 10.34 -10.04 -1.58
C LEU A 26 11.57 -9.24 -2.05
N ILE A 27 11.46 -7.91 -2.11
CA ILE A 27 12.52 -7.05 -2.65
C ILE A 27 13.52 -6.61 -1.57
N CYS A 28 13.05 -6.09 -0.44
CA CYS A 28 13.91 -5.64 0.67
C CYS A 28 14.09 -6.68 1.79
N ASN A 29 13.37 -7.80 1.74
CA ASN A 29 13.36 -8.87 2.74
C ASN A 29 13.03 -8.41 4.17
N GLU A 30 12.36 -7.28 4.31
CA GLU A 30 11.91 -6.74 5.59
C GLU A 30 10.49 -7.22 5.93
N PHE A 31 10.21 -7.29 7.23
CA PHE A 31 8.93 -7.69 7.78
C PHE A 31 8.08 -6.50 8.18
N TYR A 32 6.76 -6.64 7.99
CA TYR A 32 5.77 -5.60 8.25
C TYR A 32 4.48 -6.21 8.79
N HIS A 33 3.79 -5.51 9.69
CA HIS A 33 2.39 -5.80 9.95
C HIS A 33 1.56 -5.49 8.70
N PHE A 34 0.53 -6.30 8.44
CA PHE A 34 -0.39 -6.01 7.34
C PHE A 34 -1.05 -4.63 7.47
N ASN A 35 -1.39 -4.22 8.69
CA ASN A 35 -2.03 -2.93 8.96
C ASN A 35 -1.07 -1.74 8.73
N CYS A 36 0.22 -1.88 9.08
CA CYS A 36 1.24 -0.87 8.79
C CYS A 36 1.44 -0.62 7.30
N MET A 37 1.02 -1.57 6.46
CA MET A 37 1.07 -1.49 5.01
C MET A 37 -0.27 -1.09 4.37
N ALA A 38 -1.19 -0.53 5.17
CA ALA A 38 -2.54 -0.13 4.76
C ALA A 38 -3.34 -1.29 4.11
N MET A 39 -3.01 -2.54 4.46
CA MET A 39 -3.80 -3.69 4.04
C MET A 39 -4.87 -3.97 5.08
N THR A 40 -6.10 -4.25 4.64
CA THR A 40 -7.15 -4.70 5.55
C THR A 40 -6.92 -6.16 5.94
N GLU A 41 -7.35 -6.54 7.14
CA GLU A 41 -7.27 -7.93 7.61
C GLU A 41 -7.98 -8.89 6.65
N VAL A 42 -9.14 -8.49 6.12
CA VAL A 42 -9.90 -9.29 5.14
C VAL A 42 -9.06 -9.58 3.89
N ASN A 43 -8.33 -8.58 3.37
CA ASN A 43 -7.49 -8.76 2.19
C ASN A 43 -6.25 -9.60 2.51
N PHE A 44 -5.66 -9.42 3.70
CA PHE A 44 -4.53 -10.23 4.17
C PHE A 44 -4.93 -11.71 4.30
N ARG A 45 -6.06 -11.99 4.94
CA ARG A 45 -6.56 -13.36 5.12
C ARG A 45 -6.97 -14.03 3.80
N LYS A 46 -7.53 -13.27 2.86
CA LYS A 46 -7.84 -13.75 1.50
C LYS A 46 -6.59 -14.03 0.65
N MET A 47 -5.44 -13.50 1.04
CA MET A 47 -4.21 -13.70 0.27
C MET A 47 -3.71 -15.13 0.41
N SER A 48 -3.60 -15.84 -0.71
CA SER A 48 -3.03 -17.18 -0.75
C SER A 48 -1.57 -17.17 -0.29
N LYS A 49 -1.08 -18.29 0.25
CA LYS A 49 0.33 -18.44 0.66
C LYS A 49 1.29 -18.08 -0.48
N ALA A 50 0.97 -18.50 -1.71
CA ALA A 50 1.77 -18.20 -2.90
C ALA A 50 1.82 -16.69 -3.21
N ASN A 51 0.73 -15.96 -2.98
CA ASN A 51 0.70 -14.51 -3.19
C ASN A 51 1.40 -13.75 -2.08
N ARG A 52 1.35 -14.23 -0.83
CA ARG A 52 2.12 -13.64 0.28
C ARG A 52 3.63 -13.71 0.04
N LEU A 53 4.13 -14.83 -0.48
CA LEU A 53 5.55 -14.99 -0.84
C LEU A 53 6.02 -14.05 -1.96
N LYS A 54 5.09 -13.60 -2.81
CA LYS A 54 5.36 -12.66 -3.91
C LYS A 54 5.02 -11.22 -3.54
N TRP A 55 4.63 -10.97 -2.29
CA TRP A 55 4.25 -9.64 -1.86
C TRP A 55 5.47 -8.73 -1.82
N SER A 56 5.23 -7.45 -2.09
CA SER A 56 6.26 -6.42 -2.04
C SER A 56 5.63 -5.08 -1.70
N ARG A 57 6.31 -4.29 -0.87
CA ARG A 57 5.86 -2.94 -0.50
C ARG A 57 5.83 -2.02 -1.71
N VAL A 58 4.94 -1.02 -1.67
CA VAL A 58 4.72 -0.09 -2.80
C VAL A 58 6.01 0.64 -3.18
N LYS A 59 6.81 1.11 -2.21
CA LYS A 59 8.09 1.78 -2.45
C LYS A 59 9.01 0.92 -3.34
N CYS A 60 9.23 -0.34 -2.97
CA CYS A 60 10.08 -1.24 -3.74
C CYS A 60 9.52 -1.58 -5.14
N LYS A 61 8.19 -1.58 -5.31
CA LYS A 61 7.57 -1.76 -6.64
C LYS A 61 7.84 -0.58 -7.55
N ILE A 62 7.85 0.65 -7.01
CA ILE A 62 8.14 1.87 -7.76
C ILE A 62 9.62 1.93 -8.13
N ASP A 63 10.52 1.62 -7.19
CA ASP A 63 11.97 1.64 -7.41
C ASP A 63 12.41 0.66 -8.52
N LEU A 64 11.76 -0.50 -8.65
CA LEU A 64 12.00 -1.42 -9.78
C LEU A 64 11.61 -0.83 -11.14
N ASN A 65 10.52 -0.07 -11.18
CA ASN A 65 10.01 0.53 -12.41
C ASN A 65 10.86 1.73 -12.87
N THR A 66 11.53 2.43 -11.95
CA THR A 66 12.44 3.53 -12.28
C THR A 66 13.79 3.05 -12.80
N ILE A 67 14.31 1.91 -12.31
CA ILE A 67 15.57 1.32 -12.78
C ILE A 67 15.42 0.66 -14.17
N SER A 68 14.20 0.26 -14.55
CA SER A 68 13.94 -0.52 -15.78
C SER A 68 13.73 0.32 -17.07
N GLN A 69 13.93 1.65 -17.05
CA GLN A 69 13.86 2.47 -18.26
C GLN A 69 15.15 2.39 -19.10
N SER A 70 15.46 1.20 -19.61
CA SER A 70 16.20 1.05 -20.86
C SER A 70 15.19 0.68 -21.96
N PRO A 71 15.33 1.14 -23.22
CA PRO A 71 14.35 0.89 -24.26
C PRO A 71 14.44 -0.57 -24.74
N ARG A 72 13.75 -1.49 -24.08
CA ARG A 72 13.48 -2.83 -24.62
C ARG A 72 12.10 -2.87 -25.25
N LYS A 73 12.11 -2.90 -26.59
CA LYS A 73 10.94 -3.19 -27.42
C LYS A 73 10.38 -4.59 -27.11
N ASN A 74 9.06 -4.62 -27.03
CA ASN A 74 8.14 -5.71 -27.32
C ASN A 74 7.92 -6.87 -26.34
N SER A 75 6.62 -6.97 -25.98
CA SER A 75 5.79 -8.17 -25.96
C SER A 75 5.83 -9.04 -24.70
N GLN A 76 4.91 -8.76 -23.77
CA GLN A 76 3.68 -9.55 -23.66
C GLN A 76 2.70 -8.85 -22.70
N LYS A 77 1.54 -8.47 -23.23
CA LYS A 77 0.36 -8.11 -22.45
C LYS A 77 -0.01 -9.30 -21.55
N LYS A 78 0.34 -9.22 -20.27
CA LYS A 78 -0.48 -9.85 -19.23
C LYS A 78 -1.23 -8.71 -18.57
N ASN A 79 -2.56 -8.78 -18.66
CA ASN A 79 -3.49 -7.93 -17.95
C ASN A 79 -3.26 -8.13 -16.44
N PHE A 80 -2.25 -7.47 -15.89
CA PHE A 80 -2.23 -7.19 -14.48
C PHE A 80 -3.26 -6.08 -14.31
N VAL A 81 -4.41 -6.43 -13.73
CA VAL A 81 -5.30 -5.43 -13.13
C VAL A 81 -4.45 -4.78 -12.04
N ALA A 82 -3.73 -3.74 -12.43
CA ALA A 82 -3.21 -2.76 -11.52
C ALA A 82 -4.44 -2.19 -10.85
N ASN A 83 -4.73 -2.69 -9.65
CA ASN A 83 -5.41 -1.87 -8.66
C ASN A 83 -4.43 -0.73 -8.38
N ASN A 84 -4.46 0.26 -9.25
CA ASN A 84 -4.00 1.60 -8.99
C ASN A 84 -4.78 2.05 -7.76
N PHE A 85 -4.23 1.80 -6.58
CA PHE A 85 -4.44 2.70 -5.46
C PHE A 85 -3.53 3.90 -5.70
N THR A 86 -3.73 4.57 -6.84
CA THR A 86 -3.66 6.02 -6.86
C THR A 86 -4.79 6.42 -5.94
N ALA A 87 -4.43 6.86 -4.73
CA ALA A 87 -5.28 7.74 -3.94
C ALA A 87 -5.41 9.07 -4.71
N ASP A 88 -6.05 9.00 -5.87
CA ASP A 88 -6.61 10.08 -6.64
C ASP A 88 -8.13 9.99 -6.49
N TYR A 89 -8.58 9.72 -5.25
CA TYR A 89 -9.94 10.06 -4.89
C TYR A 89 -9.96 11.59 -4.76
N ASN A 90 -10.30 12.24 -5.86
CA ASN A 90 -11.26 13.33 -5.79
C ASN A 90 -10.91 14.49 -4.84
N LEU A 91 -9.64 14.93 -4.83
CA LEU A 91 -9.30 16.22 -4.18
C LEU A 91 -10.00 17.38 -4.90
N LYS A 92 -10.32 17.22 -6.20
CA LYS A 92 -11.20 18.12 -6.95
C LYS A 92 -12.65 18.07 -6.48
N ASP A 93 -13.23 16.89 -6.30
CA ASP A 93 -14.62 16.72 -5.87
C ASP A 93 -14.87 17.25 -4.44
N LEU A 94 -13.89 17.10 -3.55
CA LEU A 94 -13.90 17.76 -2.25
C LEU A 94 -13.79 19.28 -2.40
N THR A 95 -12.81 19.77 -3.18
CA THR A 95 -12.60 21.21 -3.42
C THR A 95 -13.86 21.87 -4.02
N ASP A 96 -14.53 21.20 -4.95
CA ASP A 96 -15.74 21.66 -5.61
C ASP A 96 -16.93 21.69 -4.62
N SER A 97 -17.02 20.73 -3.70
CA SER A 97 -18.03 20.74 -2.62
C SER A 97 -17.82 21.89 -1.62
N VAL A 98 -16.57 22.22 -1.25
CA VAL A 98 -16.29 23.35 -0.33
C VAL A 98 -16.49 24.70 -1.02
N ASN A 99 -16.14 24.80 -2.31
CA ASN A 99 -16.37 26.00 -3.12
C ASN A 99 -17.86 26.28 -3.33
N PHE A 100 -18.68 25.24 -3.55
CA PHE A 100 -20.14 25.38 -3.67
C PHE A 100 -20.79 25.95 -2.40
N MET A 101 -20.24 25.66 -1.22
CA MET A 101 -20.74 26.16 0.06
C MET A 101 -20.22 27.55 0.45
N SER A 102 -19.15 28.04 -0.17
CA SER A 102 -18.56 29.35 0.17
C SER A 102 -19.36 30.52 -0.39
N ASN A 103 -20.00 30.35 -1.57
CA ASN A 103 -20.70 31.43 -2.27
C ASN A 103 -22.16 31.65 -1.80
N LYS A 104 -22.56 31.05 -0.68
CA LYS A 104 -23.94 31.12 -0.15
C LYS A 104 -24.08 31.93 1.13
N PHE A 105 -22.97 32.35 1.73
CA PHE A 105 -22.97 33.11 3.00
C PHE A 105 -22.92 34.64 2.82
N ASP A 106 -22.70 35.14 1.60
CA ASP A 106 -22.59 36.60 1.34
C ASP A 106 -23.94 37.32 1.19
N ASN A 107 -25.08 36.64 1.33
CA ASN A 107 -26.42 37.22 1.18
C ASN A 107 -27.20 37.38 2.50
N LEU A 108 -26.50 37.50 3.64
CA LEU A 108 -27.13 37.84 4.94
C LEU A 108 -26.73 39.24 5.45
N GLY A 109 -26.47 40.17 4.53
CA GLY A 109 -26.15 41.55 4.88
C GLY A 109 -26.42 42.56 3.77
N GLU A 110 -27.68 42.71 3.35
CA GLU A 110 -28.43 43.99 3.26
C GLU A 110 -29.87 43.74 2.75
#